data_AF-A0A842UTV8-F1
#
_entry.id   AF-A0A842UTV8-F1
#
_cell.length_a   1.000
_cell.length_b   1.000
_cell.length_c   1.000
_cell.angle_alpha   90.00
_cell.angle_beta   90.00
_cell.angle_gamma   90.00
#
_symmetry.space_group_name_H-M   'P 1'
#
loop_
_entity.id
_entity.type
_entity.pdbx_description
1 polymer ?
#
loop_
_entity_poly.entity_id
_entity_poly.type
_entity_poly.pdbx_seq_one_letter_code
_entity_poly.pdbx_strand_id
1 'polypeptide(L)'
;MKRILICLIAITLLLVACSGQFSNKMTGQARRGTVREVSCSDSDGGANYYKYGRAWDGVSVKYDYCGQGASGAAVKVLYEAVCTPQGADYVIHYCPNNSCQNGVCKQ
;
A
#
# COMPACT_ATOMS: atom_id res chain seq x y z
N MET A 1 35.32 -52.36 2.41
CA MET A 1 34.33 -51.70 3.31
C MET A 1 34.97 -50.44 3.88
N LYS A 2 34.81 -49.26 3.30
CA LYS A 2 33.78 -48.31 3.73
C LYS A 2 33.68 -47.20 2.67
N ARG A 3 32.80 -47.38 1.69
CA ARG A 3 32.21 -46.29 0.91
C ARG A 3 31.14 -45.57 1.76
N ILE A 4 31.50 -45.22 3.00
CA ILE A 4 30.59 -44.68 4.03
C ILE A 4 31.27 -43.47 4.71
N LEU A 5 32.07 -42.71 3.95
CA LEU A 5 32.70 -41.49 4.45
C LEU A 5 32.59 -40.34 3.43
N ILE A 6 31.46 -40.29 2.72
CA ILE A 6 31.08 -39.13 1.90
C ILE A 6 29.66 -38.64 2.27
N CYS A 7 28.80 -39.49 2.85
CA CYS A 7 27.46 -39.08 3.32
C CYS A 7 27.43 -38.22 4.58
N LEU A 8 28.50 -38.14 5.38
CA LEU A 8 28.48 -37.38 6.63
C LEU A 8 28.77 -35.88 6.46
N ILE A 9 29.29 -35.45 5.30
CA ILE A 9 29.59 -34.03 5.04
C ILE A 9 28.45 -33.35 4.26
N ALA A 10 27.52 -34.11 3.69
CA ALA A 10 26.38 -33.57 2.96
C ALA A 10 25.14 -33.29 3.84
N ILE A 11 25.12 -33.73 5.10
CA ILE A 11 23.95 -33.56 6.00
C ILE A 11 24.03 -32.29 6.84
N THR A 12 25.18 -31.61 6.92
CA THR A 12 25.35 -30.40 7.74
C THR A 12 25.14 -29.07 7.00
N LEU A 13 24.81 -29.09 5.71
CA LEU A 13 24.63 -27.88 4.89
C LEU A 13 23.16 -27.57 4.51
N LEU A 14 22.19 -28.16 5.23
CA LEU A 14 20.75 -28.00 4.96
C LEU A 14 19.94 -27.55 6.19
N LEU A 15 20.56 -26.77 7.10
CA LEU A 15 19.91 -26.33 8.36
C LEU A 15 20.11 -24.84 8.71
N VAL A 16 20.19 -23.94 7.73
CA VAL A 16 19.86 -22.52 7.99
C VAL A 16 18.97 -22.00 6.86
N ALA A 17 17.81 -22.63 6.73
CA ALA A 17 16.68 -22.04 6.04
C ALA A 17 16.03 -21.01 6.96
N CYS A 18 16.02 -19.75 6.52
CA CYS A 18 15.00 -18.74 6.82
C CYS A 18 14.51 -18.68 8.29
N SER A 19 15.31 -18.12 9.20
CA SER A 19 14.76 -17.55 10.44
C SER A 19 13.98 -16.29 10.08
N GLY A 20 12.70 -16.46 9.76
CA GLY A 20 11.81 -15.36 9.40
C GLY A 20 10.38 -15.84 9.24
N GLN A 21 9.83 -16.49 10.26
CA GLN A 21 8.40 -16.79 10.30
C GLN A 21 7.77 -16.46 11.66
N PHE A 22 6.60 -15.86 11.53
CA PHE A 22 5.47 -15.90 12.46
C PHE A 22 5.45 -14.88 13.60
N SER A 23 4.93 -13.71 13.25
CA SER A 23 3.65 -13.19 13.76
C SER A 23 3.37 -13.43 15.25
N ASN A 24 3.46 -12.34 16.00
CA ASN A 24 2.89 -12.21 17.33
C ASN A 24 1.40 -12.62 17.31
N LYS A 25 1.13 -13.77 17.94
CA LYS A 25 -0.21 -14.24 18.27
C LYS A 25 -0.74 -13.38 19.42
N MET A 26 -1.33 -12.23 19.12
CA MET A 26 -2.19 -11.55 20.10
C MET A 26 -3.51 -12.30 20.20
N THR A 27 -3.64 -13.07 21.28
CA THR A 27 -4.90 -13.63 21.75
C THR A 27 -5.82 -12.50 22.22
N GLY A 28 -6.82 -12.18 21.41
CA GLY A 28 -7.95 -11.35 21.79
C GLY A 28 -9.24 -12.01 21.31
N GLN A 29 -9.94 -12.66 22.23
CA GLN A 29 -11.33 -13.09 22.02
C GLN A 29 -12.19 -11.82 21.94
N ALA A 30 -12.49 -11.38 20.71
CA ALA A 30 -13.55 -10.42 20.45
C ALA A 30 -14.42 -10.99 19.33
N ARG A 31 -15.74 -10.85 19.51
CA ARG A 31 -16.81 -11.49 18.73
C ARG A 31 -16.53 -11.47 17.22
N ARG A 32 -16.71 -12.63 16.58
CA ARG A 32 -16.62 -12.85 15.12
C ARG A 32 -17.71 -12.06 14.39
N GLY A 33 -17.55 -10.73 14.32
CA GLY A 33 -18.02 -9.97 13.19
C GLY A 33 -17.17 -10.37 11.98
N THR A 34 -17.79 -10.59 10.83
CA THR A 34 -17.07 -10.71 9.57
C THR A 34 -16.29 -9.41 9.34
N VAL A 35 -14.99 -9.39 9.67
CA VAL A 35 -14.09 -8.36 9.16
C VAL A 35 -14.04 -8.60 7.67
N ARG A 36 -14.85 -7.86 6.92
CA ARG A 36 -14.78 -7.84 5.47
C ARG A 36 -13.45 -7.16 5.18
N GLU A 37 -12.43 -7.94 4.82
CA GLU A 37 -11.20 -7.36 4.27
C GLU A 37 -11.63 -6.48 3.09
N VAL A 38 -11.46 -5.16 3.25
CA VAL A 38 -11.78 -4.22 2.18
C VAL A 38 -10.69 -4.39 1.13
N SER A 39 -10.98 -5.19 0.12
CA SER A 39 -10.11 -5.34 -1.04
C SER A 39 -10.09 -4.01 -1.78
N CYS A 40 -8.97 -3.29 -1.68
CA CYS A 40 -8.75 -2.04 -2.39
C CYS A 40 -7.59 -2.19 -3.39
N SER A 41 -7.79 -1.64 -4.59
CA SER A 41 -6.80 -1.58 -5.65
C SER A 41 -6.47 -0.14 -5.99
N ASP A 42 -5.18 0.14 -6.10
CA ASP A 42 -4.65 1.45 -6.44
C ASP A 42 -3.79 1.36 -7.71
N SER A 43 -4.02 2.24 -8.69
CA SER A 43 -3.45 2.09 -10.04
C SER A 43 -2.04 2.68 -10.20
N ASP A 44 -1.59 3.49 -9.26
CA ASP A 44 -0.29 4.16 -9.26
C ASP A 44 0.65 3.71 -8.11
N GLY A 45 0.15 2.88 -7.21
CA GLY A 45 0.92 2.22 -6.16
C GLY A 45 0.83 2.89 -4.78
N GLY A 46 -0.23 3.64 -4.50
CA GLY A 46 -0.38 4.44 -3.29
C GLY A 46 -0.18 5.91 -3.62
N ALA A 47 0.17 6.74 -2.63
CA ALA A 47 0.35 8.17 -2.88
C ALA A 47 1.48 8.46 -3.89
N ASN A 48 1.13 8.87 -5.12
CA ASN A 48 1.98 9.18 -6.24
C ASN A 48 1.52 10.46 -6.97
N TYR A 49 1.94 11.61 -6.42
CA TYR A 49 1.48 12.93 -6.85
C TYR A 49 1.83 13.35 -8.28
N TYR A 50 2.63 12.57 -9.01
CA TYR A 50 3.12 12.90 -10.35
C TYR A 50 2.62 11.95 -11.43
N LYS A 51 1.87 10.91 -11.06
CA LYS A 51 1.30 9.94 -11.99
C LYS A 51 -0.20 9.85 -11.71
N TYR A 52 -1.01 10.07 -12.75
CA TYR A 52 -2.46 10.00 -12.59
C TYR A 52 -2.89 8.58 -12.21
N GLY A 53 -3.73 8.51 -11.18
CA GLY A 53 -4.21 7.29 -10.58
C GLY A 53 -5.69 7.32 -10.19
N ARG A 54 -6.07 6.21 -9.55
CA ARG A 54 -7.42 5.92 -9.05
C ARG A 54 -7.33 4.81 -8.00
N ALA A 55 -8.18 4.91 -7.00
CA ALA A 55 -8.41 3.88 -6.00
C ALA A 55 -9.83 3.29 -6.14
N TRP A 56 -9.94 1.96 -6.05
CA TRP A 56 -11.21 1.23 -6.10
C TRP A 56 -11.27 0.17 -5.00
N ASP A 57 -12.29 0.23 -4.15
CA ASP A 57 -12.50 -0.66 -2.99
C ASP A 57 -13.57 -1.74 -3.20
N GLY A 58 -13.95 -1.97 -4.46
CA GLY A 58 -15.05 -2.88 -4.82
C GLY A 58 -16.45 -2.26 -4.69
N VAL A 59 -16.57 -1.06 -4.11
CA VAL A 59 -17.86 -0.34 -3.94
C VAL A 59 -17.83 1.01 -4.63
N SER A 60 -16.76 1.78 -4.44
CA SER A 60 -16.59 3.13 -4.94
C SER A 60 -15.25 3.28 -5.65
N VAL A 61 -15.24 4.13 -6.68
CA VAL A 61 -14.02 4.53 -7.38
C VAL A 61 -13.75 6.00 -7.10
N LYS A 62 -12.50 6.30 -6.76
CA LYS A 62 -11.97 7.66 -6.60
C LYS A 62 -10.86 7.86 -7.60
N TYR A 63 -10.78 9.05 -8.16
CA TYR A 63 -9.79 9.42 -9.17
C TYR A 63 -9.02 10.62 -8.67
N ASP A 64 -7.76 10.72 -9.06
CA ASP A 64 -7.01 11.92 -8.73
C ASP A 64 -7.63 13.13 -9.40
N TYR A 65 -7.71 14.23 -8.66
CA TYR A 65 -8.19 15.47 -9.23
C TYR A 65 -7.58 16.70 -8.58
N CYS A 66 -7.51 17.77 -9.35
CA CYS A 66 -7.08 19.07 -8.86
C CYS A 66 -8.28 19.84 -8.32
N GLY A 67 -8.18 20.29 -7.08
CA GLY A 67 -9.20 21.11 -6.43
C GLY A 67 -8.60 22.35 -5.77
N GLN A 68 -9.44 23.10 -5.06
CA GLN A 68 -9.00 24.26 -4.29
C GLN A 68 -8.70 23.85 -2.84
N GLY A 69 -7.61 24.36 -2.28
CA GLY A 69 -7.28 24.16 -0.87
C GLY A 69 -8.25 24.90 0.06
N ALA A 70 -8.34 24.46 1.32
CA ALA A 70 -9.24 25.02 2.34
C ALA A 70 -8.98 26.51 2.65
N SER A 71 -7.86 27.08 2.23
CA SER A 71 -7.41 28.43 2.55
C SER A 71 -8.12 29.54 1.76
N GLY A 72 -9.02 29.22 0.82
CA GLY A 72 -9.72 30.21 -0.02
C GLY A 72 -8.83 30.99 -0.99
N ALA A 73 -7.50 30.87 -0.88
CA ALA A 73 -6.54 31.33 -1.85
C ALA A 73 -6.63 30.48 -3.14
N ALA A 74 -6.11 31.00 -4.24
CA ALA A 74 -6.01 30.32 -5.53
C ALA A 74 -5.09 29.07 -5.51
N VAL A 75 -4.89 28.45 -4.35
CA VAL A 75 -4.04 27.30 -4.14
C VAL A 75 -4.73 26.05 -4.70
N LYS A 76 -4.20 25.53 -5.80
CA LYS A 76 -4.51 24.24 -6.39
C LYS A 76 -3.84 23.14 -5.58
N VAL A 77 -4.65 22.26 -5.03
CA VAL A 77 -4.22 21.04 -4.34
C VAL A 77 -4.57 19.82 -5.19
N LEU A 78 -3.81 18.76 -5.02
CA LEU A 78 -4.12 17.44 -5.54
C LEU A 78 -4.89 16.68 -4.48
N TYR A 79 -6.07 16.18 -4.84
CA TYR A 79 -6.79 15.16 -4.10
C TYR A 79 -6.39 13.82 -4.69
N GLU A 80 -5.45 13.16 -4.01
CA GLU A 80 -4.87 11.89 -4.38
C GLU A 80 -5.79 10.75 -3.94
N ALA A 81 -6.25 9.93 -4.87
CA ALA A 81 -7.05 8.75 -4.56
C ALA A 81 -6.11 7.61 -4.13
N VAL A 82 -6.23 7.17 -2.87
CA VAL A 82 -5.39 6.09 -2.32
C VAL A 82 -6.22 4.99 -1.69
N CYS A 83 -5.62 3.81 -1.57
CA CYS A 83 -6.18 2.73 -0.74
C CYS A 83 -5.81 2.85 0.73
N THR A 84 -6.81 2.80 1.60
CA THR A 84 -6.68 2.75 3.07
C THR A 84 -7.25 1.45 3.63
N PRO A 85 -7.00 1.10 4.91
CA PRO A 85 -7.66 -0.06 5.53
C PRO A 85 -9.20 0.02 5.54
N GLN A 86 -9.77 1.22 5.36
CA GLN A 86 -11.22 1.45 5.31
C GLN A 86 -11.79 1.43 3.89
N GLY A 87 -10.95 1.46 2.85
CA GLY A 87 -11.34 1.54 1.45
C GLY A 87 -10.63 2.65 0.68
N ALA A 88 -11.19 3.02 -0.47
CA ALA A 88 -10.65 4.09 -1.28
C ALA A 88 -10.91 5.43 -0.57
N ASP A 89 -9.90 6.28 -0.44
CA ASP A 89 -10.03 7.61 0.17
C ASP A 89 -9.18 8.67 -0.54
N TYR A 90 -9.33 9.94 -0.16
CA TYR A 90 -8.52 11.05 -0.65
C TYR A 90 -7.47 11.51 0.36
N VAL A 91 -6.23 11.66 -0.09
CA VAL A 91 -5.18 12.40 0.62
C VAL A 91 -4.96 13.73 -0.09
N ILE A 92 -4.93 14.82 0.67
CA ILE A 92 -4.70 16.16 0.12
C ILE A 92 -3.19 16.41 0.06
N HIS A 93 -2.69 16.79 -1.12
CA HIS A 93 -1.30 17.16 -1.33
C HIS A 93 -1.19 18.55 -1.98
N TYR A 94 -0.24 19.36 -1.49
CA TYR A 94 0.03 20.69 -2.04
C TYR A 94 1.12 20.60 -3.10
N CYS A 95 0.74 20.76 -4.37
CA CYS A 95 1.70 20.71 -5.46
C CYS A 95 2.71 21.88 -5.40
N PRO A 96 3.98 21.65 -5.77
CA PRO A 96 4.96 22.71 -5.94
C PRO A 96 4.45 23.78 -6.90
N ASN A 97 4.78 25.05 -6.64
CA ASN A 97 4.41 26.18 -7.51
C ASN A 97 2.93 26.26 -7.85
N ASN A 98 2.06 25.67 -7.02
CA ASN A 98 0.63 25.68 -7.21
C ASN A 98 0.15 25.02 -8.52
N SER A 99 0.87 23.98 -8.94
CA SER A 99 0.85 23.47 -10.32
C SER A 99 0.06 22.17 -10.53
N CYS A 100 -1.09 22.00 -9.87
CA CYS A 100 -1.93 20.84 -10.15
C CYS A 100 -2.62 20.97 -11.51
N GLN A 101 -2.43 19.99 -12.39
CA GLN A 101 -3.08 19.90 -13.68
C GLN A 101 -3.42 18.45 -14.04
N ASN A 102 -4.66 18.20 -14.46
CA ASN A 102 -5.15 16.88 -14.89
C ASN A 102 -4.94 15.78 -13.84
N GLY A 103 -5.19 16.10 -12.56
CA GLY A 103 -5.05 15.12 -11.47
C GLY A 103 -3.61 14.73 -11.17
N VAL A 104 -2.63 15.58 -11.48
CA VAL A 104 -1.24 15.40 -11.05
C VAL A 104 -0.57 16.74 -10.77
N CYS A 105 0.46 16.74 -9.93
CA CYS A 105 1.38 17.86 -9.78
C CYS A 105 2.31 17.99 -10.98
N LYS A 106 2.71 19.22 -11.29
CA LYS A 106 3.74 19.53 -12.28
C LYS A 106 5.01 20.03 -11.60
N GLN A 107 6.14 19.89 -12.29
CA GLN A 107 7.43 20.42 -11.87
C GLN A 107 7.66 21.78 -12.53
#